data_AF-A0A1I3VCW4-F1
#
_entry.id   AF-A0A1I3VCW4-F1
#
_cell.length_a   1.000
_cell.length_b   1.000
_cell.length_c   1.000
_cell.angle_alpha   90.00
_cell.angle_beta   90.00
_cell.angle_gamma   90.00
#
_symmetry.space_group_name_H-M   'P 1'
#
loop_
_entity.id
_entity.type
_entity.pdbx_description
1 polymer ?
#
loop_
_entity_poly.entity_id
_entity_poly.type
_entity_poly.pdbx_seq_one_letter_code
_entity_poly.pdbx_strand_id
1 'polypeptide(L)' 'MKKWATEIMAVDPINGKLKTYGGPHIDAPTWEEATLFCQTNGLGYCKVVGQLIAEVDTVTGMKIDYDNLN' A
#
# COMPACT_ATOMS: atom_id res chain seq x y z
N MET A 1 8.39 10.70 7.60
CA MET A 1 8.34 9.34 7.02
C MET A 1 7.29 9.37 5.91
N LYS A 2 7.56 8.77 4.74
CA LYS A 2 6.55 8.69 3.67
C LYS A 2 5.75 7.41 3.82
N LYS A 3 4.50 7.44 3.38
CA LYS A 3 3.65 6.27 3.29
C LYS A 3 3.63 5.73 1.86
N TRP A 4 3.75 4.42 1.70
CA TRP A 4 3.83 3.73 0.42
C TRP A 4 2.68 2.73 0.28
N ALA A 5 2.01 2.76 -0.86
CA ALA A 5 0.98 1.79 -1.22
C ALA A 5 1.62 0.51 -1.77
N THR A 6 1.04 -0.65 -1.43
CA THR A 6 1.46 -1.94 -1.96
C THR A 6 0.29 -2.68 -2.61
N GLU A 7 0.61 -3.62 -3.49
CA GLU A 7 -0.33 -4.53 -4.10
C GLU A 7 0.11 -6.00 -3.93
N ILE A 8 -0.85 -6.91 -3.97
CA ILE A 8 -0.65 -8.36 -4.00
C ILE A 8 -1.51 -8.98 -5.10
N MET A 9 -0.97 -9.97 -5.81
CA MET A 9 -1.76 -10.85 -6.67
C MET A 9 -2.17 -12.11 -5.90
N ALA A 10 -3.47 -12.34 -5.74
CA ALA A 10 -4.00 -13.48 -5.02
C ALA A 10 -5.24 -14.07 -5.70
N VAL A 11 -5.51 -15.34 -5.42
CA VAL A 11 -6.74 -16.01 -5.89
C VAL A 11 -7.92 -15.51 -5.05
N ASP A 12 -8.95 -14.98 -5.71
CA ASP A 12 -10.20 -14.56 -5.08
C ASP A 12 -10.93 -15.78 -4.49
N PRO A 13 -11.20 -15.80 -3.17
CA PRO A 13 -11.85 -16.94 -2.54
C PRO A 13 -13.30 -17.14 -3.00
N ILE A 14 -13.95 -16.12 -3.58
CA ILE A 14 -15.36 -16.21 -4.02
C ILE A 14 -15.47 -16.95 -5.35
N ASN A 15 -14.55 -16.72 -6.28
CA ASN A 15 -14.68 -17.20 -7.67
C ASN A 15 -13.43 -17.90 -8.23
N GLY A 16 -12.35 -18.03 -7.45
CA GLY A 16 -11.13 -18.72 -7.84
C GLY A 16 -10.28 -18.00 -8.88
N LYS A 17 -10.59 -16.75 -9.24
CA LYS A 17 -9.81 -15.99 -10.24
C LYS A 17 -8.67 -15.23 -9.60
N LEU A 18 -7.55 -15.15 -10.30
CA LEU A 18 -6.43 -14.30 -9.91
C LEU A 18 -6.86 -12.83 -10.01
N LYS A 19 -6.67 -12.07 -8.92
CA LYS A 19 -6.96 -10.64 -8.83
C LYS A 19 -5.82 -9.91 -8.14
N THR A 20 -5.72 -8.61 -8.39
CA THR A 20 -4.86 -7.70 -7.65
C THR A 20 -5.65 -7.08 -6.49
N TYR A 21 -5.07 -7.09 -5.30
CA TYR A 21 -5.61 -6.47 -4.09
C TYR A 21 -4.65 -5.42 -3.55
N GLY A 22 -5.17 -4.43 -2.85
CA GLY A 22 -4.35 -3.53 -2.03
C GLY A 22 -3.72 -4.33 -0.88
N GLY A 23 -2.41 -4.15 -0.70
CA GLY A 23 -1.67 -4.67 0.44
C GLY A 23 -1.59 -3.64 1.58
N PRO A 24 -0.80 -3.92 2.64
CA PRO A 24 -0.57 -2.98 3.72
C PRO A 24 0.18 -1.73 3.23
N HIS A 25 -0.05 -0.60 3.89
CA HIS A 25 0.76 0.60 3.70
C HIS A 25 2.08 0.46 4.47
N ILE A 26 3.18 0.89 3.84
CA ILE A 26 4.53 0.85 4.42
C ILE A 26 5.00 2.26 4.74
N ASP A 27 5.51 2.47 5.94
CA ASP A 27 6.17 3.72 6.30
C ASP A 27 7.68 3.57 6.05
N ALA A 28 8.22 4.36 5.12
CA ALA A 28 9.65 4.35 4.79
C ALA A 28 10.08 5.70 4.20
N PRO A 29 11.35 6.12 4.37
CA PRO A 29 11.86 7.36 3.75
C PRO A 29 11.89 7.31 2.23
N THR A 30 12.27 6.17 1.62
CA THR A 30 12.36 6.00 0.16
C THR A 30 11.60 4.79 -0.36
N TRP A 31 11.44 4.73 -1.69
CA TRP A 31 10.82 3.60 -2.38
C TRP A 31 11.63 2.32 -2.16
N GLU A 32 12.95 2.43 -2.23
CA GLU A 32 13.90 1.33 -2.09
C GLU A 32 13.81 0.74 -0.68
N GLU A 33 13.72 1.60 0.35
CA GLU A 33 13.54 1.16 1.73
C GLU A 33 12.16 0.52 1.95
N ALA A 34 11.10 1.06 1.35
CA ALA A 34 9.77 0.44 1.39
C ALA A 34 9.77 -0.96 0.76
N THR A 35 10.47 -1.11 -0.37
CA THR A 35 10.61 -2.37 -1.09
C THR A 35 11.44 -3.36 -0.28
N LEU A 36 12.59 -2.94 0.27
CA LEU A 36 13.43 -3.76 1.13
C LEU A 36 12.68 -4.21 2.39
N PHE A 37 11.90 -3.32 2.99
CA PHE A 37 11.06 -3.65 4.13
C PHE A 37 10.11 -4.80 3.79
N CYS A 38 9.44 -4.73 2.62
CA CYS A 38 8.55 -5.81 2.18
C CYS A 38 9.30 -7.15 2.12
N GLN A 39 10.48 -7.16 1.50
CA GLN A 39 11.28 -8.38 1.30
C GLN A 39 11.82 -8.97 2.61
N THR A 40 12.06 -8.17 3.63
CA THR A 40 12.75 -8.60 4.86
C THR A 40 11.83 -8.77 6.07
N ASN A 41 10.56 -8.34 6.00
CA ASN A 41 9.62 -8.34 7.13
C ASN A 41 8.36 -9.17 6.88
N GLY A 42 8.47 -10.29 6.15
CA GLY A 42 7.35 -11.22 5.95
C GLY A 42 6.29 -10.74 4.95
N LEU A 43 6.59 -9.71 4.17
CA LEU A 43 5.73 -9.14 3.13
C LEU A 43 6.34 -9.32 1.72
N GLY A 44 7.21 -10.32 1.53
CA GLY A 44 7.92 -10.53 0.25
C GLY A 44 7.01 -10.80 -0.95
N TYR A 45 5.74 -11.13 -0.68
CA TYR A 45 4.66 -11.28 -1.66
C TYR A 45 4.00 -9.95 -2.07
N CYS A 46 4.29 -8.85 -1.38
CA CYS A 46 3.79 -7.51 -1.71
C CYS A 46 4.75 -6.79 -2.65
N LYS A 47 4.18 -5.97 -3.53
CA LYS A 47 4.92 -5.06 -4.41
C LYS A 47 4.55 -3.62 -4.08
N VAL A 48 5.54 -2.75 -3.89
CA VAL A 48 5.33 -1.30 -3.76
C VAL A 48 4.88 -0.74 -5.13
N VAL A 49 3.82 0.07 -5.14
CA VAL A 49 3.22 0.61 -6.37
C VAL A 49 3.26 2.13 -6.48
N GLY A 50 3.45 2.84 -5.36
CA GLY A 50 3.43 4.30 -5.34
C GLY A 50 3.52 4.87 -3.93
N GLN A 51 3.86 6.17 -3.84
CA GLN A 51 3.68 6.92 -2.61
C GLN A 51 2.18 7.19 -2.39
N LEU A 52 1.69 6.93 -1.18
CA LEU A 52 0.34 7.28 -0.77
C LEU A 52 0.33 8.72 -0.27
N ILE A 53 -0.15 9.65 -1.10
CA ILE A 53 -0.21 11.08 -0.77
C ILE A 53 -1.43 11.41 0.09
N ALA A 54 -2.59 10.85 -0.24
CA ALA A 54 -3.82 11.08 0.50
C ALA A 54 -4.81 9.93 0.33
N GLU A 55 -5.67 9.76 1.32
CA GLU A 55 -6.89 8.96 1.23
C GLU A 55 -8.11 9.88 1.33
N VAL A 56 -9.11 9.64 0.49
CA VAL A 56 -10.37 10.37 0.47
C VAL A 56 -11.51 9.39 0.65
N ASP A 57 -12.25 9.55 1.72
CA ASP A 57 -13.52 8.85 1.91
C ASP A 57 -14.53 9.39 0.88
N THR A 58 -15.02 8.51 0.01
CA THR A 58 -15.93 8.88 -1.08
C THR A 58 -17.36 9.15 -0.61
N VAL A 59 -17.72 8.76 0.62
CA VAL A 59 -19.04 8.98 1.21
C VAL A 59 -19.06 10.27 2.01
N THR A 60 -18.05 10.49 2.86
CA THR A 60 -17.99 11.65 3.75
C THR A 60 -17.22 12.83 3.16
N GLY A 61 -16.39 12.59 2.14
CA GLY A 61 -15.45 13.57 1.61
C GLY A 61 -14.26 13.84 2.53
N MET A 62 -14.13 13.11 3.64
CA MET A 62 -13.02 13.27 4.57
C MET A 62 -11.71 12.90 3.88
N LYS A 63 -10.75 13.83 3.88
CA LYS A 63 -9.42 13.65 3.33
C LYS A 63 -8.39 13.50 4.45
N ILE A 64 -7.57 12.45 4.38
CA ILE A 64 -6.36 12.29 5.17
C ILE A 64 -5.18 12.55 4.23
N ASP A 65 -4.41 13.61 4.48
CA ASP A 65 -3.26 14.01 3.65
C ASP A 65 -1.95 13.54 4.31
N TYR A 66 -1.38 12.44 3.83
CA TYR A 66 -0.19 11.83 4.42
C TYR A 66 1.11 12.55 4.11
N ASP A 67 1.15 13.39 3.08
CA ASP A 67 2.35 14.15 2.69
C ASP A 67 2.45 15.48 3.47
N ASN A 68 1.32 15.97 3.99
CA ASN A 68 1.21 17.21 4.76
C ASN A 68 0.72 17.01 6.21
N LEU A 69 0.86 15.81 6.77
CA LEU A 69 0.68 15.58 8.22
C LEU A 69 1.81 16.32 8.96
N ASN A 70 1.52 17.53 9.43
CA ASN A 70 2.36 18.25 10.40
C ASN A 70 2.41 17.51 11.75
#